data_AF-A0A813I2I7-F1
#
_entry.id   AF-A0A813I2I7-F1
#
_cell.length_a   1.000
_cell.length_b   1.000
_cell.length_c   1.000
_cell.angle_alpha   90.00
_cell.angle_beta   90.00
_cell.angle_gamma   90.00
#
_symmetry.space_group_name_H-M   'P 1'
#
loop_
_entity.id
_entity.type
_entity.pdbx_description
1 polymer ?
#
loop_
_entity_poly.entity_id
_entity_poly.type
_entity_poly.pdbx_seq_one_letter_code
_entity_poly.pdbx_strand_id
1 'polypeptide(L)'
;GQRIAAVMLQLTDLRPGSGGETVFPRLSAPGQGGLTVLPGRAGTAIVWPTVDASGVPTQTAARTARPLLEDEVKYVAMTWVRTGAAPGEPGGPPA
;
A
#
# COMPACT_ATOMS: atom_id res chain seq x y z
N GLY A 1 17.34 5.94 -2.16
CA GLY A 1 16.32 6.79 -2.79
C GLY A 1 15.06 6.86 -1.95
N GLN A 2 14.45 8.04 -1.83
CA GLN A 2 13.18 8.25 -1.15
C GLN A 2 12.06 7.52 -1.88
N ARG A 3 11.13 6.90 -1.14
CA ARG A 3 9.96 6.22 -1.70
C ARG A 3 8.91 7.27 -2.05
N ILE A 4 8.53 7.36 -3.32
CA ILE A 4 7.55 8.33 -3.83
C ILE A 4 6.17 7.70 -4.07
N ALA A 5 6.12 6.39 -4.31
CA ALA A 5 4.88 5.64 -4.38
C ALA A 5 5.09 4.20 -3.92
N ALA A 6 4.02 3.59 -3.45
CA ALA A 6 3.94 2.15 -3.29
C ALA A 6 2.99 1.55 -4.33
N VAL A 7 3.33 0.34 -4.75
CA VAL A 7 2.47 -0.52 -5.57
C VAL A 7 2.29 -1.82 -4.82
N MET A 8 1.04 -2.18 -4.55
CA MET A 8 0.68 -3.47 -3.96
C MET A 8 -0.11 -4.29 -4.96
N LEU A 9 0.46 -5.42 -5.39
CA LEU A 9 -0.19 -6.39 -6.25
C LEU A 9 -0.82 -7.50 -5.39
N GLN A 10 -2.12 -7.75 -5.57
CA GLN A 10 -2.80 -8.89 -4.96
C GLN A 10 -2.39 -10.16 -5.72
N LEU A 11 -1.92 -11.18 -5.00
CA LEU A 11 -1.49 -12.46 -5.59
C LEU A 11 -2.53 -13.57 -5.37
N THR A 12 -3.55 -13.32 -4.56
CA THR A 12 -4.61 -14.27 -4.21
C THR A 12 -5.97 -13.63 -4.36
N ASP A 13 -6.94 -14.43 -4.80
CA ASP A 13 -8.35 -14.10 -4.61
C ASP A 13 -8.75 -14.35 -3.16
N LEU A 14 -9.53 -13.44 -2.58
CA LEU A 14 -10.13 -13.62 -1.26
C LEU A 14 -11.65 -13.67 -1.38
N ARG A 15 -12.28 -14.47 -0.54
CA ARG A 15 -13.75 -14.56 -0.52
C ARG A 15 -14.35 -13.25 0.03
N PRO A 16 -15.55 -12.86 -0.43
CA PRO A 16 -16.26 -11.74 0.17
C PRO A 16 -16.47 -11.99 1.68
N GLY A 17 -16.07 -11.03 2.52
CA GLY A 17 -16.22 -11.13 3.98
C GLY A 17 -15.01 -11.69 4.72
N SER A 18 -13.94 -12.12 4.04
CA SER A 18 -12.75 -12.69 4.68
C SER A 18 -11.90 -11.69 5.47
N GLY A 19 -12.24 -10.41 5.48
CA GLY A 19 -11.39 -9.34 6.02
C GLY A 19 -10.14 -9.12 5.16
N GLY A 20 -9.04 -8.67 5.76
CA GLY A 20 -7.80 -8.44 5.03
C GLY A 20 -7.77 -7.15 4.20
N GLU A 21 -8.71 -6.23 4.40
CA GLU A 21 -8.74 -4.94 3.71
C GLU A 21 -7.48 -4.12 3.97
N THR A 22 -7.10 -3.29 3.00
CA THR A 22 -6.08 -2.25 3.21
C THR A 22 -6.78 -0.93 3.50
N VAL A 23 -6.55 -0.39 4.70
CA VAL A 23 -7.22 0.81 5.19
C VAL A 23 -6.24 1.97 5.19
N PHE A 24 -6.67 3.10 4.63
CA PHE A 24 -5.98 4.39 4.65
C PHE A 24 -6.76 5.33 5.59
N PRO A 25 -6.47 5.30 6.92
CA PRO A 25 -7.29 5.97 7.93
C PRO A 25 -7.35 7.50 7.77
N ARG A 26 -6.36 8.09 7.08
CA ARG A 26 -6.22 9.54 6.91
C ARG A 26 -6.55 10.00 5.49
N LEU A 27 -6.96 9.08 4.63
CA LEU A 27 -7.40 9.37 3.27
C LEU A 27 -8.92 9.38 3.27
N SER A 28 -9.51 10.53 3.60
CA SER A 28 -10.96 10.72 3.55
C SER A 28 -11.33 12.12 3.08
N ALA A 29 -12.49 12.23 2.46
CA ALA A 29 -13.14 13.52 2.26
C ALA A 29 -13.62 14.07 3.62
N PRO A 30 -13.72 15.39 3.81
CA PRO A 30 -14.26 15.97 5.03
C PRO A 30 -15.62 15.35 5.40
N GLY A 31 -15.74 14.79 6.60
CA GLY A 31 -16.96 14.13 7.07
C GLY A 31 -17.12 12.65 6.69
N GLN A 32 -16.14 12.05 5.99
CA GLN A 32 -16.11 10.60 5.72
C GLN A 32 -14.99 9.92 6.52
N GLY A 33 -15.21 8.65 6.89
CA GLY A 33 -14.17 7.80 7.47
C GLY A 33 -13.06 7.47 6.47
N GLY A 34 -11.94 6.92 6.95
CA GLY A 34 -10.80 6.57 6.09
C GLY A 34 -11.15 5.60 4.97
N LEU A 35 -10.46 5.72 3.82
CA LEU A 35 -10.65 4.84 2.68
C LEU A 35 -10.30 3.39 3.03
N THR A 36 -11.24 2.48 2.78
CA THR A 36 -11.02 1.04 2.89
C THR A 36 -11.00 0.43 1.50
N VAL A 37 -9.87 -0.17 1.14
CA VAL A 37 -9.74 -0.90 -0.12
C VAL A 37 -9.99 -2.37 0.17
N LEU A 38 -11.09 -2.87 -0.40
CA LEU A 38 -11.46 -4.27 -0.29
C LEU A 38 -10.35 -5.16 -0.85
N PRO A 39 -10.17 -6.37 -0.30
CA PRO A 39 -9.17 -7.28 -0.81
C PRO A 39 -9.54 -7.64 -2.25
N GLY A 40 -8.66 -7.27 -3.18
CA GLY A 40 -8.92 -7.39 -4.60
C GLY A 40 -8.74 -8.81 -5.10
N ARG A 41 -9.18 -9.04 -6.34
CA ARG A 41 -8.88 -10.26 -7.09
C ARG A 41 -7.39 -10.37 -7.35
N ALA A 42 -6.88 -11.59 -7.49
CA ALA A 42 -5.52 -11.84 -7.94
C ALA A 42 -5.24 -11.06 -9.24
N GLY A 43 -4.05 -10.47 -9.33
CA GLY A 43 -3.62 -9.62 -10.45
C GLY A 43 -4.05 -8.16 -10.35
N THR A 44 -4.91 -7.78 -9.40
CA THR A 44 -5.23 -6.36 -9.18
C THR A 44 -4.11 -5.64 -8.44
N ALA A 45 -3.81 -4.40 -8.86
CA ALA A 45 -2.81 -3.56 -8.23
C ALA A 45 -3.44 -2.31 -7.64
N ILE A 46 -2.98 -1.94 -6.44
CA ILE A 46 -3.31 -0.66 -5.81
C ILE A 46 -2.03 0.16 -5.80
N VAL A 47 -2.12 1.38 -6.31
CA VAL A 47 -0.99 2.33 -6.40
C VAL A 47 -1.35 3.57 -5.62
N TRP A 48 -0.44 4.03 -4.76
CA TRP A 48 -0.63 5.30 -4.04
C TRP A 48 0.69 6.05 -3.86
N PRO A 49 0.66 7.39 -3.94
CA PRO A 49 1.80 8.22 -3.61
C PRO A 49 2.09 8.18 -2.11
N THR A 50 3.36 8.24 -1.73
CA THR A 50 3.80 8.38 -0.33
C THR A 50 4.33 9.77 0.00
N VAL A 51 4.33 10.66 -0.98
CA VAL A 51 4.75 12.05 -0.90
C VAL A 51 3.68 12.95 -1.50
N ASP A 52 3.69 14.23 -1.15
CA ASP A 52 2.88 15.24 -1.82
C ASP A 52 3.51 15.70 -3.15
N ALA A 53 2.88 16.67 -3.82
CA ALA A 53 3.34 17.21 -5.10
C ALA A 53 4.72 17.89 -5.03
N SER A 54 5.18 18.29 -3.83
CA SER A 54 6.51 18.86 -3.59
C SER A 54 7.56 17.80 -3.26
N GLY A 55 7.16 16.52 -3.15
CA GLY A 55 8.04 15.42 -2.80
C GLY A 55 8.23 15.26 -1.28
N VAL A 56 7.43 15.93 -0.45
CA VAL A 56 7.51 15.79 1.01
C VAL A 56 6.67 14.60 1.47
N PRO A 57 7.16 13.71 2.36
CA PRO A 57 6.37 12.59 2.87
C PRO A 57 5.04 13.03 3.48
N THR A 58 3.96 12.37 3.08
CA THR A 58 2.62 12.72 3.56
C THR A 58 2.07 11.68 4.53
N GLN A 59 1.32 12.16 5.52
CA GLN A 59 0.62 11.30 6.48
C GLN A 59 -0.67 10.69 5.91
N THR A 60 -1.22 11.22 4.81
CA THR A 60 -2.41 10.66 4.16
C THR A 60 -2.17 9.26 3.60
N ALA A 61 -0.93 8.93 3.28
CA ALA A 61 -0.50 7.61 2.82
C ALA A 61 -0.31 6.57 3.95
N ALA A 62 -0.51 6.96 5.21
CA ALA A 62 -0.53 6.02 6.33
C ALA A 62 -1.58 4.96 6.07
N ARG A 63 -1.24 3.69 6.34
CA ARG A 63 -2.10 2.55 6.04
C ARG A 63 -1.93 1.43 7.05
N THR A 64 -2.95 0.59 7.14
CA THR A 64 -2.91 -0.66 7.89
C THR A 64 -3.60 -1.78 7.12
N ALA A 65 -3.17 -3.02 7.31
CA ALA A 65 -3.89 -4.18 6.84
C ALA A 65 -4.79 -4.68 7.96
N ARG A 66 -6.08 -4.88 7.68
CA ARG A 66 -6.99 -5.49 8.66
C ARG A 66 -6.68 -6.98 8.80
N PRO A 67 -6.99 -7.58 9.97
CA PRO A 67 -6.92 -9.02 10.14
C PRO A 67 -7.76 -9.77 9.10
N LEU A 68 -7.31 -10.96 8.73
CA LEU A 68 -8.15 -11.96 8.07
C LEU A 68 -9.06 -12.60 9.13
N LEU A 69 -10.29 -12.93 8.75
CA LEU A 69 -11.32 -13.44 9.66
C LEU A 69 -11.53 -14.96 9.54
N GLU A 70 -11.13 -15.55 8.42
CA GLU A 70 -11.21 -16.99 8.14
C GLU A 70 -9.82 -17.60 7.97
N ASP A 71 -9.76 -18.92 7.78
CA ASP A 71 -8.54 -19.68 7.44
C ASP A 71 -8.13 -19.44 5.96
N GLU A 72 -8.00 -18.18 5.59
CA GLU A 72 -7.46 -17.75 4.31
C GLU A 72 -6.07 -17.14 4.50
N VAL A 73 -5.26 -17.20 3.45
CA VAL A 73 -3.97 -16.53 3.41
C VAL A 73 -3.98 -15.51 2.30
N LYS A 74 -3.64 -14.27 2.65
CA LYS A 74 -3.49 -13.17 1.70
C LYS A 74 -2.02 -13.03 1.31
N TYR A 75 -1.70 -13.30 0.04
CA TYR A 75 -0.38 -13.00 -0.50
C TYR A 75 -0.41 -11.69 -1.29
N VAL A 76 0.57 -10.82 -1.01
CA VAL A 76 0.77 -9.57 -1.76
C VAL A 76 2.23 -9.40 -2.13
N ALA A 77 2.48 -8.88 -3.33
CA ALA A 77 3.79 -8.34 -3.69
C ALA A 77 3.77 -6.82 -3.50
N MET A 78 4.74 -6.29 -2.76
CA MET A 78 4.90 -4.85 -2.55
C MET A 78 6.16 -4.39 -3.26
N THR A 79 6.05 -3.36 -4.11
CA THR A 79 7.20 -2.65 -4.64
C THR A 79 7.12 -1.16 -4.34
N TRP A 80 8.29 -0.54 -4.30
CA TRP A 80 8.45 0.87 -3.96
C TRP A 80 9.06 1.60 -5.14
N VAL A 81 8.36 2.61 -5.63
CA VAL A 81 8.90 3.54 -6.63
C VAL A 81 9.72 4.59 -5.89
N ARG A 82 10.92 4.90 -6.39
CA ARG A 82 11.88 5.77 -5.71
C ARG A 82 12.44 6.86 -6.62
N THR A 83 12.83 7.98 -6.01
CA THR A 83 13.77 8.93 -6.61
C THR A 83 15.20 8.48 -6.25
N GLY A 84 15.91 7.93 -7.23
CA GLY A 84 17.27 7.39 -7.08
C GLY A 84 17.35 5.93 -6.60
N ALA A 85 18.58 5.41 -6.58
CA ALA A 85 18.89 4.00 -6.31
C ALA A 85 18.36 3.51 -4.95
N ALA A 86 17.93 2.25 -4.89
CA ALA A 86 17.49 1.60 -3.65
C ALA A 86 18.68 1.32 -2.70
N PRO A 87 18.42 1.08 -1.40
CA PRO A 87 19.48 0.62 -0.51
C PRO A 87 20.16 -0.65 -1.06
N GLY A 88 21.50 -0.67 -1.07
CA GLY A 88 22.29 -1.78 -1.60
C GLY A 88 22.49 -1.80 -3.13
N GLU A 89 21.87 -0.88 -3.88
CA GLU A 89 22.16 -0.70 -5.30
C GLU A 89 23.33 0.28 -5.52
N PRO A 90 24.01 0.23 -6.68
CA PRO A 90 25.00 1.24 -7.04
C PRO A 90 24.45 2.67 -6.91
N GLY A 91 25.09 3.51 -6.08
CA GLY A 91 24.64 4.88 -5.79
C GLY A 91 23.52 4.99 -4.75
N GLY A 92 23.12 3.88 -4.13
CA GLY A 92 22.16 3.83 -3.03
C GLY A 92 22.80 3.94 -1.65
N PRO A 93 22.01 4.20 -0.58
CA PRO A 93 22.48 4.08 0.79
C PRO A 93 22.83 2.62 1.12
N PRO A 94 23.59 2.34 2.20
CA PRO A 94 23.80 0.99 2.69
C PRO A 94 22.47 0.28 3.02
N ALA A 95 22.45 -1.04 2.86
CA ALA A 95 21.28 -1.90 3.04
C ALA A 95 20.83 -2.00 4.51
#